data_AF-A0A315TAP9-F1
#
_entry.id   AF-A0A315TAP9-F1
#
_cell.length_a   1.000
_cell.length_b   1.000
_cell.length_c   1.000
_cell.angle_alpha   90.00
_cell.angle_beta   90.00
_cell.angle_gamma   90.00
#
_symmetry.space_group_name_H-M   'P 1'
#
loop_
_entity.id
_entity.type
_entity.pdbx_description
1 polymer ?
#
loop_
_entity_poly.entity_id
_entity_poly.type
_entity_poly.pdbx_seq_one_letter_code
_entity_poly.pdbx_strand_id
1 'polypeptide(L)'
;MQTFTFPDGHISFTHPADWTVKVKPGPALNAEAQKNSFEAIISDATGTELARMYSGMYGDGAAGPASRTILDHAPVPGVTNMAGEGTEFGFAYDEYPGATGGPYYFMDVRNAREFLATTDSSGSNQIRLPNGVLSAWVVLSDAPSTPAFASPGEAKAWMGTERYAQLKAMLLSLHYA
;
A
#
# COMPACT_ATOMS: atom_id res chain seq x y z
N MET A 1 -1.63 -20.40 2.69
CA MET A 1 -1.08 -19.27 1.91
C MET A 1 -1.05 -19.65 0.45
N GLN A 2 -1.27 -18.70 -0.43
CA GLN A 2 -1.16 -18.82 -1.88
C GLN A 2 -0.30 -17.67 -2.39
N THR A 3 0.44 -17.90 -3.48
CA THR A 3 1.21 -16.85 -4.15
C THR A 3 0.41 -16.38 -5.35
N PHE A 4 0.27 -15.06 -5.47
CA PHE A 4 -0.23 -14.40 -6.66
C PHE A 4 0.95 -13.69 -7.36
N THR A 5 1.00 -13.81 -8.68
CA THR A 5 1.94 -13.06 -9.53
C THR A 5 1.12 -12.25 -10.52
N PHE A 6 1.45 -10.97 -10.66
CA PHE A 6 0.83 -10.09 -11.65
C PHE A 6 1.00 -10.66 -13.08
N PRO A 7 0.09 -10.33 -14.02
CA PRO A 7 0.18 -10.88 -15.38
C PRO A 7 1.47 -10.50 -16.14
N ASP A 8 2.14 -9.41 -15.75
CA ASP A 8 3.44 -9.00 -16.30
C ASP A 8 4.62 -9.84 -15.74
N GLY A 9 4.39 -10.66 -14.71
CA GLY A 9 5.40 -11.51 -14.10
C GLY A 9 6.36 -10.80 -13.15
N HIS A 10 6.27 -9.48 -13.00
CA HIS A 10 7.27 -8.69 -12.26
C HIS A 10 7.01 -8.66 -10.77
N ILE A 11 5.74 -8.55 -10.36
CA ILE A 11 5.37 -8.40 -8.96
C ILE A 11 4.64 -9.65 -8.48
N SER A 12 5.03 -10.14 -7.31
CA SER A 12 4.32 -11.22 -6.63
C SER A 12 4.18 -10.95 -5.13
N PHE A 13 3.17 -11.58 -4.51
CA PHE A 13 2.94 -11.55 -3.07
C PHE A 13 2.19 -12.80 -2.64
N THR A 14 2.18 -13.07 -1.33
CA THR A 14 1.43 -14.18 -0.72
C THR A 14 0.20 -13.67 0.04
N HIS A 15 -0.88 -14.44 0.01
CA HIS A 15 -2.11 -14.15 0.76
C HIS A 15 -2.73 -15.42 1.37
N PRO A 16 -3.60 -15.30 2.40
CA PRO A 16 -4.43 -16.40 2.87
C PRO A 16 -5.21 -17.09 1.75
N ALA A 17 -5.36 -18.42 1.84
CA ALA A 17 -5.90 -19.22 0.73
C ALA A 17 -7.41 -19.04 0.50
N ASP A 18 -8.10 -18.48 1.47
CA ASP A 18 -9.52 -18.12 1.42
C ASP A 18 -9.76 -16.69 0.90
N TRP A 19 -8.69 -15.91 0.69
CA TRP A 19 -8.77 -14.61 0.03
C TRP A 19 -8.76 -14.76 -1.48
N THR A 20 -9.31 -13.77 -2.17
CA THR A 20 -9.37 -13.72 -3.63
C THR A 20 -8.59 -12.53 -4.15
N VAL A 21 -7.97 -12.71 -5.32
CA VAL A 21 -7.29 -11.64 -6.05
C VAL A 21 -7.95 -11.50 -7.41
N LYS A 22 -8.53 -10.32 -7.68
CA LYS A 22 -9.07 -9.96 -8.99
C LYS A 22 -8.14 -8.96 -9.65
N VAL A 23 -7.80 -9.22 -10.90
CA VAL A 23 -6.93 -8.33 -11.69
C VAL A 23 -7.75 -7.64 -12.75
N LYS A 24 -7.49 -6.35 -12.94
CA LYS A 24 -8.01 -5.58 -14.08
C LYS A 24 -6.89 -4.74 -14.70
N PRO A 25 -7.07 -4.27 -15.95
CA PRO A 25 -6.16 -3.32 -16.56
C PRO A 25 -5.99 -2.07 -15.66
N GLY A 26 -4.75 -1.69 -15.36
CA GLY A 26 -4.42 -0.47 -14.62
C GLY A 26 -4.39 0.76 -15.55
N PRO A 27 -4.16 1.99 -15.04
CA PRO A 27 -4.04 3.16 -15.91
C PRO A 27 -2.89 3.02 -16.91
N ALA A 28 -3.05 3.54 -18.12
CA ALA A 28 -2.01 3.50 -19.16
C ALA A 28 -2.21 4.63 -20.18
N LEU A 29 -1.12 5.06 -20.82
CA LEU A 29 -1.17 6.11 -21.85
C LEU A 29 -1.72 5.60 -23.20
N ASN A 30 -1.59 4.31 -23.47
CA ASN A 30 -2.05 3.66 -24.69
C ASN A 30 -2.19 2.13 -24.49
N ALA A 31 -2.73 1.44 -25.49
CA ALA A 31 -2.98 -0.01 -25.45
C ALA A 31 -1.70 -0.87 -25.34
N GLU A 32 -0.55 -0.37 -25.78
CA GLU A 32 0.72 -1.10 -25.63
C GLU A 32 1.19 -1.04 -24.18
N ALA A 33 1.19 0.15 -23.58
CA ALA A 33 1.54 0.36 -22.17
C ALA A 33 0.58 -0.40 -21.22
N GLN A 34 -0.66 -0.61 -21.63
CA GLN A 34 -1.66 -1.36 -20.86
C GLN A 34 -1.23 -2.82 -20.60
N LYS A 35 -0.44 -3.42 -21.49
CA LYS A 35 0.04 -4.80 -21.35
C LYS A 35 0.93 -5.01 -20.12
N ASN A 36 1.49 -3.92 -19.58
CA ASN A 36 2.37 -3.91 -18.41
C ASN A 36 1.79 -3.08 -17.26
N SER A 37 0.48 -2.79 -17.27
CA SER A 37 -0.18 -1.98 -16.24
C SER A 37 -1.42 -2.67 -15.70
N PHE A 38 -1.42 -2.95 -14.40
CA PHE A 38 -2.42 -3.78 -13.75
C PHE A 38 -2.76 -3.27 -12.35
N GLU A 39 -4.01 -3.48 -11.97
CA GLU A 39 -4.50 -3.32 -10.60
C GLU A 39 -4.98 -4.68 -10.10
N ALA A 40 -4.44 -5.10 -8.96
CA ALA A 40 -4.94 -6.23 -8.18
C ALA A 40 -5.82 -5.70 -7.04
N ILE A 41 -7.03 -6.24 -6.95
CA ILE A 41 -7.98 -6.02 -5.86
C ILE A 41 -8.03 -7.30 -5.04
N ILE A 42 -7.68 -7.18 -3.76
CA ILE A 42 -7.60 -8.30 -2.83
C ILE A 42 -8.80 -8.23 -1.90
N SER A 43 -9.58 -9.31 -1.81
CA SER A 43 -10.76 -9.41 -0.97
C SER A 43 -10.71 -10.64 -0.07
N ASP A 44 -11.32 -10.57 1.12
CA ASP A 44 -11.47 -11.73 2.00
C ASP A 44 -12.53 -12.73 1.50
N ALA A 45 -12.73 -13.80 2.26
CA ALA A 45 -13.70 -14.85 1.96
C ALA A 45 -15.16 -14.37 1.87
N THR A 46 -15.49 -13.21 2.44
CA THR A 46 -16.82 -12.59 2.37
C THR A 46 -16.99 -11.71 1.14
N GLY A 47 -15.91 -11.44 0.41
CA GLY A 47 -15.86 -10.48 -0.69
C GLY A 47 -15.57 -9.05 -0.25
N THR A 48 -15.26 -8.81 1.02
CA THR A 48 -14.86 -7.48 1.52
C THR A 48 -13.49 -7.14 0.97
N GLU A 49 -13.37 -5.98 0.33
CA GLU A 49 -12.09 -5.50 -0.19
C GLU A 49 -11.15 -5.14 0.95
N LEU A 50 -9.92 -5.66 0.90
CA LEU A 50 -8.93 -5.49 1.94
C LEU A 50 -7.76 -4.63 1.50
N ALA A 51 -7.34 -4.76 0.24
CA ALA A 51 -6.14 -4.11 -0.25
C ALA A 51 -6.18 -3.93 -1.76
N ARG A 52 -5.40 -2.98 -2.24
CA ARG A 52 -5.10 -2.77 -3.66
C ARG A 52 -3.61 -2.76 -3.88
N MET A 53 -3.22 -3.27 -5.04
CA MET A 53 -1.85 -3.19 -5.52
C MET A 53 -1.85 -2.81 -6.99
N TYR A 54 -0.96 -1.88 -7.35
CA TYR A 54 -0.73 -1.46 -8.71
C TYR A 54 0.69 -1.85 -9.14
N SER A 55 0.78 -2.35 -10.38
CA SER A 55 2.04 -2.58 -11.10
C SER A 55 1.95 -1.82 -12.42
N GLY A 56 2.93 -0.98 -12.74
CA GLY A 56 3.05 -0.32 -14.05
C GLY A 56 2.75 1.17 -14.03
N MET A 57 1.87 1.64 -14.91
CA MET A 57 1.74 3.07 -15.23
C MET A 57 0.70 3.77 -14.34
N TYR A 58 1.01 3.94 -13.05
CA TYR A 58 0.13 4.62 -12.09
C TYR A 58 0.64 6.03 -11.74
N GLY A 59 -0.15 7.06 -12.04
CA GLY A 59 0.18 8.46 -11.76
C GLY A 59 -0.69 9.05 -10.66
N ASP A 60 -0.25 8.93 -9.41
CA ASP A 60 -0.91 9.50 -8.22
C ASP A 60 0.12 9.86 -7.12
N GLY A 61 1.33 10.23 -7.53
CA GLY A 61 2.44 10.52 -6.61
C GLY A 61 2.42 11.92 -5.99
N ALA A 62 1.26 12.56 -5.90
CA ALA A 62 1.15 13.90 -5.33
C ALA A 62 1.40 13.87 -3.82
N ALA A 63 2.26 14.78 -3.35
CA ALA A 63 2.56 14.94 -1.93
C ALA A 63 2.22 16.37 -1.49
N GLY A 64 1.85 16.53 -0.22
CA GLY A 64 1.59 17.83 0.39
C GLY A 64 2.09 17.87 1.84
N PRO A 65 2.04 19.05 2.48
CA PRO A 65 2.44 19.21 3.87
C PRO A 65 1.62 18.29 4.79
N ALA A 66 2.30 17.51 5.63
CA ALA A 66 1.68 16.62 6.60
C ALA A 66 2.62 16.33 7.77
N SER A 67 2.03 16.14 8.96
CA SER A 67 2.72 15.64 10.14
C SER A 67 2.46 14.15 10.32
N ARG A 68 3.50 13.34 10.29
CA ARG A 68 3.41 11.88 10.33
C ARG A 68 3.71 11.31 11.71
N THR A 69 2.85 10.42 12.18
CA THR A 69 3.12 9.51 13.29
C THR A 69 3.15 8.07 12.79
N ILE A 70 4.25 7.36 13.07
CA ILE A 70 4.42 5.95 12.72
C ILE A 70 3.98 5.09 13.90
N LEU A 71 3.17 4.07 13.61
CA LEU A 71 2.70 3.09 14.60
C LEU A 71 3.45 1.76 14.48
N ASP A 72 3.79 1.35 13.27
CA ASP A 72 4.59 0.16 12.96
C ASP A 72 5.28 0.35 11.60
N HIS A 73 6.46 -0.24 11.43
CA HIS A 73 7.14 -0.34 10.14
C HIS A 73 8.15 -1.50 10.15
N ALA A 74 8.43 -2.04 8.95
CA ALA A 74 9.42 -3.08 8.78
C ALA A 74 9.93 -3.14 7.32
N PRO A 75 11.19 -3.56 7.09
CA PRO A 75 11.73 -3.75 5.74
C PRO A 75 10.91 -4.74 4.91
N VAL A 76 10.70 -4.41 3.63
CA VAL A 76 10.17 -5.33 2.61
C VAL A 76 11.35 -5.83 1.78
N PRO A 77 11.94 -7.00 2.11
CA PRO A 77 13.21 -7.42 1.53
C PRO A 77 13.13 -7.76 0.05
N GLY A 78 11.93 -8.08 -0.45
CA GLY A 78 11.71 -8.50 -1.83
C GLY A 78 11.60 -7.35 -2.82
N VAL A 79 11.60 -6.08 -2.38
CA VAL A 79 11.44 -4.91 -3.25
C VAL A 79 12.53 -3.88 -2.95
N THR A 80 13.27 -3.52 -3.98
CA THR A 80 14.22 -2.40 -3.98
C THR A 80 13.81 -1.44 -5.09
N ASN A 81 13.82 -0.14 -4.80
CA ASN A 81 13.44 0.83 -5.82
C ASN A 81 14.51 0.95 -6.93
N MET A 82 14.16 1.64 -8.01
CA MET A 82 15.05 1.83 -9.17
C MET A 82 16.38 2.53 -8.84
N ALA A 83 16.45 3.26 -7.72
CA ALA A 83 17.67 3.91 -7.23
C ALA A 83 18.54 2.98 -6.35
N GLY A 84 18.12 1.74 -6.11
CA GLY A 84 18.80 0.80 -5.22
C GLY A 84 18.49 0.99 -3.74
N GLU A 85 17.49 1.81 -3.40
CA GLU A 85 17.09 2.06 -2.01
C GLU A 85 16.05 1.04 -1.54
N GLY A 86 16.13 0.68 -0.26
CA GLY A 86 15.17 -0.22 0.38
C GLY A 86 13.76 0.36 0.46
N THR A 87 12.79 -0.55 0.56
CA THR A 87 11.38 -0.23 0.79
C THR A 87 10.93 -0.78 2.13
N GLU A 88 9.91 -0.15 2.70
CA GLU A 88 9.35 -0.56 3.97
C GLU A 88 7.83 -0.67 3.87
N PHE A 89 7.31 -1.65 4.59
CA PHE A 89 5.94 -1.66 5.05
C PHE A 89 5.82 -0.67 6.20
N GLY A 90 4.66 -0.02 6.31
CA GLY A 90 4.32 0.63 7.57
C GLY A 90 2.83 0.88 7.75
N PHE A 91 2.50 1.08 9.03
CA PHE A 91 1.20 1.52 9.50
C PHE A 91 1.40 2.83 10.25
N ALA A 92 0.76 3.89 9.78
CA ALA A 92 0.99 5.24 10.25
C ALA A 92 -0.26 6.10 10.03
N TYR A 93 -0.21 7.33 10.53
CA TYR A 93 -1.19 8.33 10.15
C TYR A 93 -0.54 9.69 9.91
N ASP A 94 -1.16 10.44 9.03
CA ASP A 94 -0.80 11.82 8.69
C ASP A 94 -1.87 12.78 9.21
N GLU A 95 -1.42 13.89 9.78
CA GLU A 95 -2.24 15.04 10.13
C GLU A 95 -1.95 16.17 9.12
N TYR A 96 -2.99 16.57 8.38
CA TYR A 96 -2.88 17.61 7.36
C TYR A 96 -3.24 18.98 7.93
N PRO A 97 -2.45 20.04 7.68
CA PRO A 97 -2.78 21.39 8.09
C PRO A 97 -4.15 21.83 7.57
N GLY A 98 -5.04 22.24 8.49
CA GLY A 98 -6.38 22.74 8.15
C GLY A 98 -7.43 21.66 7.85
N ALA A 99 -7.09 20.37 7.94
CA ALA A 99 -8.07 19.30 7.80
C ALA A 99 -8.99 19.21 9.03
N THR A 100 -10.29 19.01 8.81
CA THR A 100 -11.32 18.89 9.85
C THR A 100 -11.76 17.45 10.10
N GLY A 101 -11.29 16.51 9.27
CA GLY A 101 -11.73 15.11 9.26
C GLY A 101 -10.93 14.17 10.17
N GLY A 102 -10.02 14.66 11.02
CA GLY A 102 -9.13 13.82 11.81
C GLY A 102 -7.92 13.28 11.03
N PRO A 103 -7.06 12.46 11.68
CA PRO A 103 -5.86 11.93 11.05
C PRO A 103 -6.19 10.91 9.95
N TYR A 104 -5.41 10.94 8.87
CA TYR A 104 -5.49 9.98 7.77
C TYR A 104 -4.60 8.78 8.06
N TYR A 105 -5.21 7.64 8.37
CA TYR A 105 -4.49 6.38 8.61
C TYR A 105 -4.22 5.65 7.30
N PHE A 106 -3.04 5.05 7.20
CA PHE A 106 -2.67 4.21 6.07
C PHE A 106 -1.80 3.04 6.52
N MET A 107 -1.94 1.93 5.81
CA MET A 107 -1.11 0.73 5.92
C MET A 107 -0.67 0.35 4.52
N ASP A 108 0.58 0.60 4.16
CA ASP A 108 1.08 0.48 2.79
C ASP A 108 2.58 0.18 2.73
N VAL A 109 3.12 0.11 1.50
CA VAL A 109 4.55 -0.10 1.23
C VAL A 109 5.11 1.09 0.45
N ARG A 110 6.15 1.71 0.99
CA ARG A 110 6.76 2.96 0.46
C ARG A 110 8.28 2.86 0.41
N ASN A 111 8.93 3.88 -0.16
CA ASN A 111 10.38 4.02 0.01
C ASN A 111 10.70 4.14 1.52
N ALA A 112 11.78 3.54 2.01
CA ALA A 112 12.09 3.51 3.44
C ALA A 112 12.12 4.92 4.08
N ARG A 113 12.63 5.92 3.35
CA ARG A 113 12.65 7.33 3.78
C ARG A 113 11.27 7.95 4.04
N GLU A 114 10.22 7.37 3.49
CA GLU A 114 8.84 7.83 3.71
C GLU A 114 8.25 7.25 4.99
N PHE A 115 8.81 6.19 5.57
CA PHE A 115 8.44 5.71 6.90
C PHE A 115 9.37 6.27 7.98
N LEU A 116 9.61 7.57 7.91
CA LEU A 116 10.22 8.37 8.97
C LEU A 116 9.22 9.42 9.45
N ALA A 117 9.22 9.72 10.75
CA ALA A 117 8.41 10.82 11.27
C ALA A 117 8.85 12.12 10.58
N THR A 118 7.88 12.88 10.06
CA THR A 118 8.11 14.10 9.27
C THR A 118 7.01 15.10 9.56
N THR A 119 7.31 16.39 9.38
CA THR A 119 6.34 17.50 9.46
C THR A 119 6.09 18.18 8.11
N ASP A 120 6.76 17.70 7.06
CA ASP A 120 6.95 18.49 5.84
C ASP A 120 6.30 17.85 4.62
N SER A 121 6.04 16.54 4.63
CA SER A 121 5.54 15.83 3.46
C SER A 121 4.79 14.53 3.77
N SER A 122 3.65 14.34 3.12
CA SER A 122 2.91 13.07 3.11
C SER A 122 3.60 11.98 2.26
N GLY A 123 4.63 12.32 1.47
CA GLY A 123 5.18 11.40 0.48
C GLY A 123 4.18 11.04 -0.61
N SER A 124 4.57 10.08 -1.45
CA SER A 124 3.86 9.71 -2.69
C SER A 124 3.18 8.34 -2.63
N ASN A 125 3.59 7.45 -1.72
CA ASN A 125 3.19 6.03 -1.75
C ASN A 125 3.49 5.34 -3.10
N GLN A 126 4.52 5.82 -3.81
CA GLN A 126 4.93 5.28 -5.10
C GLN A 126 6.39 4.82 -5.05
N ILE A 127 6.61 3.56 -5.42
CA ILE A 127 7.93 2.97 -5.56
C ILE A 127 8.21 2.83 -7.06
N ARG A 128 9.22 3.55 -7.55
CA ARG A 128 9.65 3.40 -8.94
C ARG A 128 10.38 2.08 -9.14
N LEU A 129 9.95 1.33 -10.14
CA LEU A 129 10.48 0.03 -10.56
C LEU A 129 10.75 0.04 -12.07
N PRO A 130 11.59 -0.86 -12.61
CA PRO A 130 11.87 -0.92 -14.03
C PRO A 130 10.62 -1.01 -14.94
N ASN A 131 9.56 -1.69 -14.51
CA ASN A 131 8.29 -1.80 -15.24
C ASN A 131 7.31 -0.62 -15.00
N GLY A 132 7.65 0.34 -14.13
CA GLY A 132 6.81 1.49 -13.82
C GLY A 132 6.80 1.85 -12.34
N VAL A 133 5.62 1.82 -11.73
CA VAL A 133 5.38 2.13 -10.32
C VAL A 133 4.71 0.95 -9.63
N LEU A 134 5.16 0.65 -8.42
CA LEU A 134 4.43 -0.12 -7.42
C LEU A 134 3.80 0.83 -6.41
N SER A 135 2.50 0.64 -6.18
CA SER A 135 1.79 1.14 -5.01
C SER A 135 0.99 0.00 -4.40
N ALA A 136 1.11 -0.24 -3.11
CA ALA A 136 0.43 -1.35 -2.43
C ALA A 136 -0.08 -0.89 -1.07
N TRP A 137 -1.39 -0.91 -0.87
CA TRP A 137 -2.02 -0.38 0.35
C TRP A 137 -3.24 -1.20 0.76
N VAL A 138 -3.55 -1.12 2.06
CA VAL A 138 -4.76 -1.65 2.67
C VAL A 138 -5.89 -0.64 2.57
N VAL A 139 -7.09 -1.11 2.25
CA VAL A 139 -8.33 -0.33 2.31
C VAL A 139 -8.82 -0.32 3.76
N LEU A 140 -8.53 0.77 4.46
CA LEU A 140 -8.90 0.94 5.88
C LEU A 140 -10.26 1.62 6.08
N SER A 141 -10.77 2.29 5.05
CA SER A 141 -12.09 2.92 5.05
C SER A 141 -12.68 2.90 3.66
N ASP A 142 -14.01 2.79 3.56
CA ASP A 142 -14.73 2.79 2.28
C ASP A 142 -14.83 4.19 1.66
N ALA A 143 -14.57 5.25 2.45
CA ALA A 143 -14.66 6.63 2.02
C ALA A 143 -13.48 7.46 2.56
N PRO A 144 -12.70 8.16 1.70
CA PRO A 144 -11.53 8.95 2.12
C PRO A 144 -11.82 10.04 3.16
N SER A 145 -13.07 10.49 3.25
CA SER A 145 -13.51 11.54 4.20
C SER A 145 -13.85 11.01 5.59
N THR A 146 -13.83 9.70 5.81
CA THR A 146 -14.17 9.09 7.09
C THR A 146 -12.91 8.47 7.71
N PRO A 147 -12.53 8.84 8.93
CA PRO A 147 -11.43 8.18 9.62
C PRO A 147 -11.64 6.67 9.69
N ALA A 148 -10.59 5.92 9.35
CA ALA A 148 -10.57 4.47 9.59
C ALA A 148 -10.68 4.11 11.08
N PHE A 149 -10.21 5.00 11.96
CA PHE A 149 -10.23 4.83 13.41
C PHE A 149 -10.64 6.14 14.07
N ALA A 150 -11.40 6.09 15.16
CA ALA A 150 -11.81 7.29 15.89
C ALA A 150 -10.67 7.89 16.72
N SER A 151 -9.63 7.10 17.02
CA SER A 151 -8.46 7.58 17.77
C SER A 151 -7.19 6.76 17.48
N PRO A 152 -5.99 7.30 17.78
CA PRO A 152 -4.75 6.53 17.75
C PRO A 152 -4.75 5.31 18.68
N GLY A 153 -5.54 5.35 19.76
CA GLY A 153 -5.71 4.21 20.66
C GLY A 153 -6.42 3.03 19.99
N GLU A 154 -7.46 3.31 19.21
CA GLU A 154 -8.17 2.27 18.43
C GLU A 154 -7.30 1.69 17.32
N ALA A 155 -6.54 2.54 16.61
CA ALA A 155 -5.58 2.09 15.61
C ALA A 155 -4.54 1.14 16.23
N LYS A 156 -4.01 1.46 17.41
CA LYS A 156 -3.09 0.59 18.16
C LYS A 156 -3.75 -0.71 18.62
N ALA A 157 -5.02 -0.66 19.04
CA ALA A 157 -5.76 -1.87 19.40
C ALA A 157 -5.96 -2.79 18.18
N TRP A 158 -6.24 -2.22 17.00
CA TRP A 158 -6.39 -2.97 15.76
C TRP A 158 -5.12 -3.73 15.35
N MET A 159 -3.93 -3.21 15.68
CA MET A 159 -2.66 -3.92 15.45
C MET A 159 -2.57 -5.27 16.18
N GLY A 160 -3.35 -5.47 17.25
CA GLY A 160 -3.43 -6.74 17.97
C GLY A 160 -4.34 -7.79 17.32
N THR A 161 -4.97 -7.48 16.17
CA THR A 161 -5.91 -8.39 15.51
C THR A 161 -5.22 -9.34 14.54
N GLU A 162 -5.85 -10.50 14.31
CA GLU A 162 -5.40 -11.44 13.27
C GLU A 162 -5.41 -10.79 11.88
N ARG A 163 -6.42 -9.95 11.60
CA ARG A 163 -6.54 -9.23 10.32
C ARG A 163 -5.31 -8.37 10.05
N TYR A 164 -4.84 -7.62 11.06
CA TYR A 164 -3.62 -6.82 10.94
C TYR A 164 -2.40 -7.69 10.61
N ALA A 165 -2.22 -8.80 11.34
CA ALA A 165 -1.10 -9.71 11.12
C ALA A 165 -1.09 -10.31 9.71
N GLN A 166 -2.26 -10.71 9.19
CA GLN A 166 -2.40 -11.25 7.84
C GLN A 166 -2.08 -10.22 6.75
N LEU A 167 -2.58 -8.98 6.90
CA LEU A 167 -2.30 -7.89 5.97
C LEU A 167 -0.83 -7.49 5.98
N LYS A 168 -0.21 -7.41 7.17
CA LYS A 168 1.22 -7.12 7.32
C LYS A 168 2.06 -8.20 6.64
N ALA A 169 1.73 -9.48 6.87
CA ALA A 169 2.43 -10.60 6.23
C ALA A 169 2.32 -10.55 4.70
N MET A 170 1.14 -10.22 4.16
CA MET A 170 0.94 -10.04 2.71
C MET A 170 1.84 -8.94 2.15
N LEU A 171 1.85 -7.75 2.75
CA LEU A 171 2.67 -6.63 2.30
C LEU A 171 4.18 -6.91 2.43
N LEU A 172 4.61 -7.56 3.51
CA LEU A 172 6.02 -7.97 3.68
C LEU A 172 6.47 -9.04 2.69
N SER A 173 5.54 -9.79 2.11
CA SER A 173 5.85 -10.82 1.12
C SER A 173 5.98 -10.30 -0.31
N LEU A 174 5.82 -8.99 -0.53
CA LEU A 174 6.00 -8.39 -1.84
C LEU A 174 7.40 -8.67 -2.38
N HIS A 175 7.46 -9.08 -3.64
CA HIS A 175 8.68 -9.37 -4.35
C HIS A 175 8.62 -8.82 -5.77
N TYR A 176 9.72 -8.20 -6.19
CA TYR A 176 9.97 -7.76 -7.55
C TYR A 176 11.07 -8.61 -8.21
N ALA A 177 10.78 -9.19 -9.37
CA ALA A 177 11.66 -10.09 -10.12
C ALA A 177 12.43 -9.40 -11.26
#